data_AF-A0A316L3I3-F1
#
_entry.id   AF-A0A316L3I3-F1
#
_cell.length_a   1.000
_cell.length_b   1.000
_cell.length_c   1.000
_cell.angle_alpha   90.00
_cell.angle_beta   90.00
_cell.angle_gamma   90.00
#
_symmetry.space_group_name_H-M   'P 1'
#
loop_
_entity.id
_entity.type
_entity.pdbx_description
1 polymer ?
#
loop_
_entity_poly.entity_id
_entity_poly.type
_entity_poly.pdbx_seq_one_letter_code
_entity_poly.pdbx_strand_id
1 'polypeptide(L)'
;MILNLSIRTFTFFLFLVFLSCSNQKIENKLDSKTFHFDNGRQVVDTLDQLLQKLSDIDLDDSSSHASISRINKDIKQAIENVKTPGILAEIRTLYRYKKHDFTFAFSDDEKIGVFSWDTRMGGSMIDYKNIVLFTLNKKVVPKLLSGNPINYNEIYILRTERNHPIYIFHGWGKTSTTDYYYRIDAYTFRNENLEETHVFPNDQKSMVSSYNLAELSFESQMDFNIEKDGSLILIPEIWGSTVVYRPLTFDGKKYLQQYTRGETNSDYNLQEKDFDISNPFNFLDGSEFPLFKNIEDGTAIYTFTDQLEIQVARNYENESTQISVYSPDHENTVKIEGYGSLIGKKDEFIFFSGSGVPEAWPLLIYDLSKEKLVLSKYMAKAMIKKKKYTLR
;
A
#
# COMPACT_ATOMS: atom_id res chain seq x y z
N MET A 1 -30.52 81.76 27.17
CA MET A 1 -30.72 80.34 26.82
C MET A 1 -30.91 80.28 25.31
N ILE A 2 -29.83 80.24 24.51
CA ILE A 2 -29.01 79.06 24.19
C ILE A 2 -29.89 78.02 23.49
N LEU A 3 -29.99 78.05 22.15
CA LEU A 3 -29.07 77.43 21.17
C LEU A 3 -28.87 75.91 21.37
N ASN A 4 -29.56 75.09 20.58
CA ASN A 4 -29.02 74.69 19.28
C ASN A 4 -30.06 73.93 18.43
N LEU A 5 -30.18 74.32 17.16
CA LEU A 5 -30.90 73.60 16.11
C LEU A 5 -29.90 73.38 14.96
N SER A 6 -29.33 72.19 14.81
CA SER A 6 -28.29 71.99 13.78
C SER A 6 -27.95 70.53 13.43
N ILE A 7 -27.28 70.40 12.27
CA ILE A 7 -26.43 69.30 11.80
C ILE A 7 -27.13 68.07 11.14
N ARG A 8 -27.28 68.23 9.81
CA ARG A 8 -26.91 67.26 8.74
C ARG A 8 -27.76 66.01 8.49
N THR A 9 -28.87 66.22 7.79
CA THR A 9 -29.24 65.43 6.62
C THR A 9 -28.39 65.79 5.39
N PHE A 10 -27.07 65.47 5.35
CA PHE A 10 -26.26 65.74 4.14
C PHE A 10 -24.97 64.89 3.95
N THR A 11 -25.07 63.57 3.78
CA THR A 11 -23.95 62.78 3.21
C THR A 11 -24.34 61.46 2.48
N PHE A 12 -25.53 61.39 1.86
CA PHE A 12 -25.99 60.16 1.17
C PHE A 12 -25.79 60.17 -0.37
N PHE A 13 -24.77 60.88 -0.89
CA PHE A 13 -24.59 61.04 -2.34
C PHE A 13 -23.16 61.36 -2.85
N LEU A 14 -22.09 60.81 -2.25
CA LEU A 14 -20.73 61.08 -2.78
C LEU A 14 -19.66 59.97 -2.56
N PHE A 15 -19.98 58.70 -2.82
CA PHE A 15 -18.94 57.66 -2.98
C PHE A 15 -19.17 56.69 -4.16
N LEU A 16 -19.93 57.13 -5.17
CA LEU A 16 -20.17 56.43 -6.44
C LEU A 16 -19.18 56.85 -7.56
N VAL A 17 -17.94 57.22 -7.21
CA VAL A 17 -16.95 57.81 -8.15
C VAL A 17 -15.63 57.03 -8.20
N PHE A 18 -15.58 55.82 -7.64
CA PHE A 18 -14.46 54.87 -7.85
C PHE A 18 -14.82 53.69 -8.78
N LEU A 19 -15.99 53.75 -9.43
CA LEU A 19 -16.25 53.00 -10.66
C LEU A 19 -15.62 53.74 -11.86
N SER A 20 -14.29 53.69 -11.95
CA SER A 20 -13.55 54.14 -13.13
C SER A 20 -12.53 53.08 -13.53
N CYS A 21 -12.62 52.59 -14.76
CA CYS A 21 -11.90 51.41 -15.20
C CYS A 21 -10.41 51.67 -15.37
N SER A 22 -9.59 51.21 -14.42
CA SER A 22 -8.21 50.85 -14.73
C SER A 22 -8.22 49.51 -15.48
N ASN A 23 -8.49 49.57 -16.79
CA ASN A 23 -8.28 48.43 -17.70
C ASN A 23 -6.77 48.22 -17.90
N GLN A 24 -6.07 47.83 -16.83
CA GLN A 24 -4.79 47.15 -16.98
C GLN A 24 -5.08 45.83 -17.70
N LYS A 25 -4.74 45.81 -18.99
CA LYS A 25 -4.46 44.58 -19.71
C LYS A 25 -3.50 43.75 -18.84
N ILE A 26 -3.98 42.65 -18.29
CA ILE A 26 -3.10 41.58 -17.79
C ILE A 26 -2.57 40.87 -19.04
N GLU A 27 -1.69 41.55 -19.77
CA GLU A 27 -0.85 40.89 -20.77
C GLU A 27 0.01 39.90 -20.01
N ASN A 28 -0.13 38.62 -20.36
CA ASN A 28 0.37 37.49 -19.58
C ASN A 28 1.90 37.45 -19.55
N LYS A 29 2.49 38.26 -18.67
CA LYS A 29 3.90 38.17 -18.30
C LYS A 29 4.09 36.83 -17.59
N LEU A 30 4.64 35.88 -18.32
CA LEU A 30 4.76 34.47 -17.94
C LEU A 30 5.88 34.26 -16.91
N ASP A 31 5.89 35.08 -15.86
CA ASP A 31 6.90 35.08 -14.81
C ASP A 31 6.86 33.73 -14.07
N SER A 32 7.81 32.86 -14.40
CA SER A 32 7.99 31.58 -13.74
C SER A 32 8.35 31.81 -12.29
N LYS A 33 7.43 31.50 -11.37
CA LYS A 33 7.64 31.64 -9.94
C LYS A 33 8.79 30.75 -9.48
N THR A 34 9.95 31.34 -9.28
CA THR A 34 11.15 30.64 -8.80
C THR A 34 10.98 30.30 -7.33
N PHE A 35 10.64 29.04 -7.06
CA PHE A 35 10.60 28.52 -5.70
C PHE A 35 12.01 28.36 -5.14
N HIS A 36 12.26 28.99 -3.99
CA HIS A 36 13.42 28.74 -3.13
C HIS A 36 12.90 28.34 -1.76
N PHE A 37 13.55 27.37 -1.14
CA PHE A 37 13.12 26.80 0.13
C PHE A 37 14.33 26.59 1.04
N ASP A 38 14.27 27.17 2.24
CA ASP A 38 15.29 27.05 3.28
C ASP A 38 15.16 25.72 4.05
N ASN A 39 13.94 25.16 4.09
CA ASN A 39 13.54 24.03 4.94
C ASN A 39 12.36 23.25 4.32
N GLY A 40 12.14 22.03 4.80
CA GLY A 40 11.06 21.15 4.38
C GLY A 40 9.65 21.68 4.69
N ARG A 41 9.49 22.42 5.80
CA ARG A 41 8.21 23.06 6.15
C ARG A 41 7.68 23.99 5.06
N GLN A 42 8.53 24.89 4.54
CA GLN A 42 8.13 25.78 3.45
C GLN A 42 7.69 25.01 2.20
N VAL A 43 8.28 23.85 1.91
CA VAL A 43 7.87 22.98 0.80
C VAL A 43 6.46 22.43 1.06
N VAL A 44 6.26 21.79 2.22
CA VAL A 44 4.98 21.18 2.61
C VAL A 44 3.85 22.21 2.64
N ASP A 45 4.05 23.33 3.33
CA ASP A 45 3.05 24.40 3.43
C ASP A 45 2.76 25.06 2.07
N THR A 46 3.71 25.02 1.12
CA THR A 46 3.50 25.49 -0.27
C THR A 46 2.72 24.46 -1.09
N LEU A 47 3.00 23.17 -0.94
CA LEU A 47 2.27 22.11 -1.64
C LEU A 47 0.80 22.07 -1.19
N ASP A 48 0.54 22.11 0.12
CA ASP A 48 -0.82 22.17 0.67
C ASP A 48 -1.59 23.39 0.13
N GLN A 49 -0.95 24.57 0.11
CA GLN A 49 -1.56 25.78 -0.45
C GLN A 49 -1.81 25.74 -1.96
N LEU A 50 -1.04 24.94 -2.72
CA LEU A 50 -1.24 24.78 -4.15
C LEU A 50 -2.31 23.71 -4.45
N LEU A 51 -2.35 22.64 -3.66
CA LEU A 51 -3.32 21.54 -3.82
C LEU A 51 -4.72 21.94 -3.33
N GLN A 52 -4.84 22.69 -2.24
CA GLN A 52 -6.11 23.33 -1.85
C GLN A 52 -6.63 24.20 -2.99
N LYS A 53 -5.79 25.09 -3.56
CA LYS A 53 -6.17 25.92 -4.72
C LYS A 53 -6.44 25.11 -5.99
N LEU A 54 -5.86 23.91 -6.13
CA LEU A 54 -6.17 23.01 -7.23
C LEU A 54 -7.57 22.40 -7.03
N SER A 55 -7.92 22.03 -5.80
CA SER A 55 -9.24 21.51 -5.41
C SER A 55 -10.34 22.59 -5.52
N ASP A 56 -10.04 23.82 -5.11
CA ASP A 56 -10.98 24.95 -5.09
C ASP A 56 -11.39 25.47 -6.49
N ILE A 57 -10.76 24.99 -7.57
CA ILE A 57 -11.14 25.36 -8.93
C ILE A 57 -12.47 24.70 -9.29
N ASP A 58 -13.45 25.54 -9.63
CA ASP A 58 -14.65 25.15 -10.36
C ASP A 58 -14.27 24.63 -11.76
N LEU A 59 -14.79 23.47 -12.14
CA LEU A 59 -14.50 22.85 -13.44
C LEU A 59 -15.37 23.42 -14.56
N ASP A 60 -16.55 23.96 -14.23
CA ASP A 60 -17.51 24.51 -15.19
C ASP A 60 -17.11 25.92 -15.69
N ASP A 61 -16.13 26.57 -15.07
CA ASP A 61 -15.52 27.79 -15.61
C ASP A 61 -14.67 27.48 -16.86
N SER A 62 -14.97 28.20 -17.94
CA SER A 62 -14.15 28.33 -19.15
C SER A 62 -12.65 28.56 -18.94
N SER A 63 -12.22 29.18 -17.82
CA SER A 63 -10.80 29.42 -17.50
C SER A 63 -10.13 28.29 -16.70
N SER A 64 -10.91 27.31 -16.19
CA SER A 64 -10.47 26.26 -15.26
C SER A 64 -9.22 25.54 -15.74
N HIS A 65 -9.21 25.03 -16.98
CA HIS A 65 -8.10 24.27 -17.56
C HIS A 65 -6.76 25.06 -17.58
N ALA A 66 -6.80 26.38 -17.82
CA ALA A 66 -5.60 27.21 -17.80
C ALA A 66 -5.08 27.39 -16.36
N SER A 67 -5.98 27.57 -15.39
CA SER A 67 -5.64 27.67 -13.97
C SER A 67 -5.11 26.35 -13.40
N ILE A 68 -5.75 25.22 -13.71
CA ILE A 68 -5.34 23.86 -13.37
C ILE A 68 -3.94 23.57 -13.91
N SER A 69 -3.70 23.86 -15.20
CA SER A 69 -2.39 23.63 -15.84
C SER A 69 -1.28 24.48 -15.19
N ARG A 70 -1.57 25.74 -14.85
CA ARG A 70 -0.64 26.61 -14.11
C ARG A 70 -0.32 26.07 -12.71
N ILE A 71 -1.34 25.70 -11.92
CA ILE A 71 -1.11 25.19 -10.56
C ILE A 71 -0.33 23.86 -10.59
N ASN A 72 -0.61 22.98 -11.54
CA ASN A 72 0.16 21.75 -11.74
C ASN A 72 1.64 22.01 -12.11
N LYS A 73 1.92 23.07 -12.87
CA LYS A 73 3.29 23.52 -13.15
C LYS A 73 3.95 24.04 -11.87
N ASP A 74 3.25 24.82 -11.07
CA ASP A 74 3.75 25.36 -9.80
C ASP A 74 4.03 24.24 -8.77
N ILE A 75 3.14 23.24 -8.64
CA ILE A 75 3.34 22.04 -7.80
C ILE A 75 4.60 21.29 -8.24
N LYS A 76 4.70 20.99 -9.55
CA LYS A 76 5.90 20.37 -10.13
C LYS A 76 7.16 21.17 -9.80
N GLN A 77 7.14 22.49 -9.99
CA GLN A 77 8.30 23.35 -9.73
C GLN A 77 8.64 23.48 -8.24
N ALA A 78 7.67 23.33 -7.33
CA ALA A 78 7.94 23.24 -5.90
C ALA A 78 8.70 21.94 -5.56
N ILE A 79 8.19 20.78 -6.00
CA ILE A 79 8.83 19.47 -5.76
C ILE A 79 10.23 19.42 -6.41
N GLU A 80 10.36 19.89 -7.65
CA GLU A 80 11.65 19.93 -8.37
C GLU A 80 12.69 20.83 -7.68
N ASN A 81 12.32 21.73 -6.77
CA ASN A 81 13.24 22.61 -6.04
C ASN A 81 13.66 22.08 -4.65
N VAL A 82 13.26 20.87 -4.25
CA VAL A 82 13.89 20.15 -3.14
C VAL A 82 15.29 19.68 -3.58
N LYS A 83 16.34 20.44 -3.20
CA LYS A 83 17.73 20.18 -3.67
C LYS A 83 18.64 19.45 -2.67
N THR A 84 18.28 19.38 -1.38
CA THR A 84 19.16 18.84 -0.33
C THR A 84 18.50 17.68 0.43
N PRO A 85 19.28 16.67 0.89
CA PRO A 85 18.73 15.56 1.68
C PRO A 85 18.11 16.01 3.01
N GLY A 86 18.58 17.10 3.60
CA GLY A 86 18.02 17.65 4.84
C GLY A 86 16.57 18.14 4.67
N ILE A 87 16.29 18.90 3.60
CA ILE A 87 14.92 19.34 3.26
C ILE A 87 14.03 18.11 3.00
N LEU A 88 14.56 17.10 2.29
CA LEU A 88 13.83 15.87 1.98
C LEU A 88 13.46 15.04 3.23
N ALA A 89 14.40 14.90 4.17
CA ALA A 89 14.17 14.24 5.45
C ALA A 89 13.18 15.01 6.34
N GLU A 90 13.24 16.34 6.36
CA GLU A 90 12.27 17.17 7.08
C GLU A 90 10.85 17.01 6.51
N ILE A 91 10.70 16.90 5.17
CA ILE A 91 9.40 16.60 4.57
C ILE A 91 8.88 15.22 5.01
N ARG A 92 9.73 14.18 5.06
CA ARG A 92 9.38 12.84 5.60
C ARG A 92 8.83 12.94 7.03
N THR A 93 9.45 13.77 7.87
CA THR A 93 9.02 13.99 9.26
C THR A 93 7.69 14.75 9.33
N LEU A 94 7.54 15.83 8.56
CA LEU A 94 6.36 16.70 8.61
C LEU A 94 5.10 16.05 8.03
N TYR A 95 5.25 15.30 6.94
CA TYR A 95 4.16 14.58 6.27
C TYR A 95 3.43 13.58 7.19
N ARG A 96 4.10 13.11 8.25
CA ARG A 96 3.52 12.17 9.24
C ARG A 96 2.63 12.84 10.29
N TYR A 97 2.59 14.18 10.39
CA TYR A 97 1.85 14.87 11.46
C TYR A 97 0.42 15.29 11.10
N LYS A 98 0.03 15.28 9.82
CA LYS A 98 -1.33 15.63 9.38
C LYS A 98 -1.69 14.92 8.08
N LYS A 99 -2.96 14.98 7.68
CA LYS A 99 -3.39 14.58 6.33
C LYS A 99 -2.98 15.66 5.32
N HIS A 100 -2.63 15.23 4.12
CA HIS A 100 -2.26 16.04 2.96
C HIS A 100 -3.10 15.61 1.73
N ASP A 101 -3.20 16.49 0.73
CA ASP A 101 -3.82 16.20 -0.57
C ASP A 101 -2.82 15.72 -1.64
N PHE A 102 -1.58 15.44 -1.22
CA PHE A 102 -0.59 14.65 -1.94
C PHE A 102 -0.21 13.43 -1.11
N THR A 103 0.23 12.37 -1.78
CA THR A 103 0.89 11.24 -1.12
C THR A 103 2.40 11.41 -1.21
N PHE A 104 3.12 11.03 -0.15
CA PHE A 104 4.57 11.00 -0.12
C PHE A 104 5.08 9.65 0.40
N ALA A 105 5.50 8.79 -0.53
CA ALA A 105 6.15 7.52 -0.23
C ALA A 105 7.66 7.75 -0.02
N PHE A 106 8.29 7.03 0.91
CA PHE A 106 9.72 7.23 1.22
C PHE A 106 10.43 5.93 1.62
N SER A 107 11.60 5.69 1.02
CA SER A 107 12.39 4.47 1.25
C SER A 107 13.08 4.48 2.61
N ASP A 108 13.20 3.31 3.25
CA ASP A 108 13.83 3.20 4.57
C ASP A 108 15.35 3.40 4.59
N ASP A 109 16.01 3.31 3.44
CA ASP A 109 17.42 3.70 3.30
C ASP A 109 17.63 5.21 3.06
N GLU A 110 16.54 5.98 3.11
CA GLU A 110 16.42 7.43 2.92
C GLU A 110 16.96 7.98 1.59
N LYS A 111 17.22 7.12 0.61
CA LYS A 111 17.74 7.54 -0.70
C LYS A 111 16.67 8.02 -1.67
N ILE A 112 15.41 7.60 -1.51
CA ILE A 112 14.33 7.84 -2.48
C ILE A 112 13.04 8.27 -1.79
N GLY A 113 12.42 9.34 -2.30
CA GLY A 113 11.03 9.70 -2.01
C GLY A 113 10.23 9.90 -3.30
N VAL A 114 8.93 9.61 -3.27
CA VAL A 114 8.02 9.82 -4.42
C VAL A 114 6.85 10.68 -3.97
N PHE A 115 6.63 11.80 -4.66
CA PHE A 115 5.43 12.62 -4.54
C PHE A 115 4.42 12.21 -5.60
N SER A 116 3.18 11.97 -5.16
CA SER A 116 2.03 11.67 -6.01
C SER A 116 0.89 12.63 -5.72
N TRP A 117 0.28 13.23 -6.75
CA TRP A 117 -0.90 14.10 -6.60
C TRP A 117 -1.82 14.00 -7.82
N ASP A 118 -3.15 14.13 -7.61
CA ASP A 118 -4.10 14.25 -8.71
C ASP A 118 -3.99 15.63 -9.35
N THR A 119 -3.85 15.67 -10.67
CA THR A 119 -3.73 16.92 -11.41
C THR A 119 -5.08 17.60 -11.66
N ARG A 120 -6.20 16.87 -11.50
CA ARG A 120 -7.55 17.25 -11.97
C ARG A 120 -7.65 17.50 -13.48
N MET A 121 -6.68 17.07 -14.28
CA MET A 121 -6.71 17.20 -15.75
C MET A 121 -7.37 16.02 -16.46
N GLY A 122 -7.61 14.89 -15.78
CA GLY A 122 -8.24 13.70 -16.36
C GLY A 122 -9.75 13.79 -16.61
N GLY A 123 -10.37 14.93 -16.30
CA GLY A 123 -11.82 15.14 -16.45
C GLY A 123 -12.60 14.30 -15.44
N SER A 124 -13.25 13.24 -15.90
CA SER A 124 -13.89 12.23 -15.03
C SER A 124 -12.92 11.14 -14.54
N MET A 125 -11.70 11.08 -15.07
CA MET A 125 -10.63 10.19 -14.60
C MET A 125 -9.70 10.93 -13.64
N ILE A 126 -9.14 10.22 -12.67
CA ILE A 126 -8.08 10.75 -11.81
C ILE A 126 -6.76 10.70 -12.58
N ASP A 127 -6.05 11.82 -12.70
CA ASP A 127 -4.77 11.92 -13.42
C ASP A 127 -3.64 12.21 -12.43
N TYR A 128 -3.14 11.16 -11.76
CA TYR A 128 -1.98 11.24 -10.88
C TYR A 128 -0.69 11.56 -11.64
N LYS A 129 0.01 12.62 -11.21
CA LYS A 129 1.42 12.86 -11.57
C LYS A 129 2.35 12.46 -10.45
N ASN A 130 3.55 12.03 -10.86
CA ASN A 130 4.55 11.42 -10.01
C ASN A 130 5.93 12.03 -10.22
N ILE A 131 6.54 12.54 -9.15
CA ILE A 131 7.94 12.97 -9.16
C ILE A 131 8.70 12.19 -8.10
N VAL A 132 9.69 11.42 -8.54
CA VAL A 132 10.67 10.81 -7.65
C VAL A 132 11.79 11.81 -7.37
N LEU A 133 12.19 11.90 -6.11
CA LEU A 133 13.36 12.60 -5.63
C LEU A 133 14.36 11.56 -5.11
N PHE A 134 15.58 11.56 -5.63
CA PHE A 134 16.61 10.62 -5.17
C PHE A 134 17.95 11.30 -4.84
N THR A 135 18.64 10.76 -3.83
CA THR A 135 19.90 11.31 -3.33
C THR A 135 21.11 10.70 -4.02
N LEU A 136 21.89 11.55 -4.71
CA LEU A 136 23.18 11.20 -5.33
C LEU A 136 24.24 12.21 -4.92
N ASN A 137 25.42 11.74 -4.49
CA ASN A 137 26.57 12.60 -4.17
C ASN A 137 26.21 13.78 -3.23
N LYS A 138 25.34 13.51 -2.23
CA LYS A 138 24.76 14.46 -1.25
C LYS A 138 23.83 15.55 -1.82
N LYS A 139 23.37 15.42 -3.07
CA LYS A 139 22.36 16.27 -3.71
C LYS A 139 21.08 15.49 -3.95
N VAL A 140 19.93 16.15 -3.92
CA VAL A 140 18.66 15.56 -4.36
C VAL A 140 18.43 15.88 -5.83
N VAL A 141 18.12 14.85 -6.62
CA VAL A 141 17.85 14.91 -8.06
C VAL A 141 16.37 14.56 -8.27
N PRO A 142 15.57 15.46 -8.87
CA PRO A 142 14.20 15.17 -9.25
C PRO A 142 14.13 14.46 -10.60
N LYS A 143 13.16 13.55 -10.74
CA LYS A 143 12.77 12.95 -12.02
C LYS A 143 11.26 12.76 -12.07
N LEU A 144 10.64 13.23 -13.15
CA LEU A 144 9.24 12.91 -13.44
C LEU A 144 9.15 11.43 -13.83
N LEU A 145 8.28 10.66 -13.19
CA LEU A 145 7.99 9.28 -13.60
C LEU A 145 7.00 9.29 -14.77
N SER A 146 7.24 8.43 -15.76
CA SER A 146 6.41 8.26 -16.95
C SER A 146 5.56 7.00 -16.86
N GLY A 147 4.33 7.03 -17.39
CA GLY A 147 3.44 5.88 -17.45
C GLY A 147 2.01 6.23 -17.06
N ASN A 148 1.20 5.22 -16.77
CA ASN A 148 -0.19 5.40 -16.34
C ASN A 148 -0.28 6.06 -14.94
N PRO A 149 -1.32 6.87 -14.69
CA PRO A 149 -1.64 7.45 -13.38
C PRO A 149 -1.66 6.44 -12.21
N ILE A 150 -0.75 6.63 -11.27
CA ILE A 150 -0.64 5.88 -10.00
C ILE A 150 -0.38 6.87 -8.86
N ASN A 151 -0.99 6.61 -7.71
CA ASN A 151 -0.70 7.24 -6.44
C ASN A 151 0.21 6.31 -5.62
N TYR A 152 1.52 6.56 -5.59
CA TYR A 152 2.46 5.72 -4.84
C TYR A 152 2.44 6.07 -3.35
N ASN A 153 2.21 5.07 -2.51
CA ASN A 153 2.13 5.18 -1.05
C ASN A 153 3.34 4.54 -0.33
N GLU A 154 3.99 3.54 -0.92
CA GLU A 154 5.00 2.71 -0.26
C GLU A 154 6.22 2.43 -1.17
N ILE A 155 7.39 2.21 -0.56
CA ILE A 155 8.64 1.86 -1.26
C ILE A 155 9.40 0.78 -0.47
N TYR A 156 9.47 -0.42 -1.04
CA TYR A 156 10.22 -1.56 -0.48
C TYR A 156 11.62 -1.64 -1.10
N ILE A 157 12.58 -2.27 -0.42
CA ILE A 157 14.00 -2.28 -0.81
C ILE A 157 14.56 -3.70 -0.84
N LEU A 158 14.58 -4.30 -2.03
CA LEU A 158 15.22 -5.59 -2.27
C LEU A 158 16.74 -5.44 -2.25
N ARG A 159 17.39 -6.31 -1.48
CA ARG A 159 18.85 -6.46 -1.52
C ARG A 159 19.23 -7.47 -2.60
N THR A 160 20.08 -7.07 -3.54
CA THR A 160 20.67 -7.99 -4.52
C THR A 160 22.02 -8.49 -4.05
N GLU A 161 22.45 -9.66 -4.56
CA GLU A 161 23.79 -10.23 -4.33
C GLU A 161 24.93 -9.23 -4.64
N ARG A 162 24.68 -8.29 -5.56
CA ARG A 162 25.66 -7.32 -6.06
C ARG A 162 25.63 -5.99 -5.31
N ASN A 163 24.93 -5.92 -4.19
CA ASN A 163 24.75 -4.70 -3.37
C ASN A 163 24.19 -3.48 -4.16
N HIS A 164 23.45 -3.75 -5.24
CA HIS A 164 22.71 -2.74 -6.02
C HIS A 164 21.23 -2.91 -5.68
N PRO A 165 20.63 -2.06 -4.84
CA PRO A 165 19.24 -2.25 -4.41
C PRO A 165 18.27 -2.13 -5.59
N ILE A 166 17.18 -2.89 -5.52
CA ILE A 166 16.00 -2.70 -6.35
C ILE A 166 14.90 -2.16 -5.44
N TYR A 167 14.34 -1.02 -5.82
CA TYR A 167 13.24 -0.38 -5.11
C TYR A 167 11.93 -0.81 -5.77
N ILE A 168 11.01 -1.38 -4.99
CA ILE A 168 9.66 -1.69 -5.45
C ILE A 168 8.75 -0.57 -4.98
N PHE A 169 8.33 0.29 -5.89
CA PHE A 169 7.34 1.33 -5.63
C PHE A 169 5.97 0.67 -5.67
N HIS A 170 5.17 0.89 -4.63
CA HIS A 170 3.81 0.39 -4.52
C HIS A 170 2.82 1.55 -4.47
N GLY A 171 1.69 1.38 -5.14
CA GLY A 171 0.67 2.40 -5.31
C GLY A 171 -0.62 1.88 -5.93
N TRP A 172 -1.63 2.74 -5.91
CA TRP A 172 -2.95 2.45 -6.47
C TRP A 172 -3.38 3.54 -7.47
N GLY A 173 -4.26 3.19 -8.39
CA GLY A 173 -4.88 4.10 -9.34
C GLY A 173 -6.38 3.84 -9.47
N LYS A 174 -7.05 4.63 -10.32
CA LYS A 174 -8.49 4.50 -10.58
C LYS A 174 -8.77 4.60 -12.08
N THR A 175 -9.69 3.79 -12.59
CA THR A 175 -10.13 3.82 -13.98
C THR A 175 -11.30 4.79 -14.20
N SER A 176 -11.67 5.02 -15.46
CA SER A 176 -12.89 5.74 -15.84
C SER A 176 -14.19 5.02 -15.44
N THR A 177 -14.15 3.70 -15.24
CA THR A 177 -15.29 2.88 -14.78
C THR A 177 -15.41 2.84 -13.26
N THR A 178 -14.67 3.70 -12.56
CA THR A 178 -14.56 3.82 -11.09
C THR A 178 -13.85 2.67 -10.37
N ASP A 179 -13.42 1.62 -11.08
CA ASP A 179 -12.61 0.55 -10.51
C ASP A 179 -11.26 1.07 -10.01
N TYR A 180 -10.87 0.66 -8.80
CA TYR A 180 -9.49 0.82 -8.33
C TYR A 180 -8.61 -0.31 -8.87
N TYR A 181 -7.32 0.00 -9.04
CA TYR A 181 -6.32 -1.00 -9.37
C TYR A 181 -5.02 -0.72 -8.62
N TYR A 182 -4.34 -1.78 -8.21
CA TYR A 182 -3.06 -1.71 -7.52
C TYR A 182 -1.93 -2.00 -8.51
N ARG A 183 -0.78 -1.36 -8.32
CA ARG A 183 0.38 -1.51 -9.21
C ARG A 183 1.66 -1.44 -8.40
N ILE A 184 2.59 -2.33 -8.76
CA ILE A 184 3.97 -2.27 -8.31
C ILE A 184 4.91 -2.09 -9.49
N ASP A 185 5.94 -1.28 -9.29
CA ASP A 185 6.96 -0.92 -10.28
C ASP A 185 8.35 -1.06 -9.68
N ALA A 186 9.25 -1.70 -10.43
CA ALA A 186 10.61 -1.97 -9.99
C ALA A 186 11.62 -0.99 -10.59
N TYR A 187 12.40 -0.34 -9.74
CA TYR A 187 13.43 0.63 -10.12
C TYR A 187 14.81 0.25 -9.54
N THR A 188 15.89 0.59 -10.23
CA THR A 188 17.26 0.46 -9.71
C THR A 188 18.17 1.55 -10.26
N PHE A 189 19.32 1.77 -9.64
CA PHE A 189 20.29 2.77 -10.13
C PHE A 189 21.18 2.19 -11.23
N ARG A 190 21.26 2.92 -12.35
CA ARG A 190 22.18 2.67 -13.47
C ARG A 190 22.80 3.99 -13.89
N ASN A 191 24.13 4.08 -13.96
CA ASN A 191 24.84 5.28 -14.44
C ASN A 191 24.36 6.61 -13.81
N GLU A 192 24.21 6.65 -12.47
CA GLU A 192 23.67 7.81 -11.73
C GLU A 192 22.23 8.24 -12.10
N ASN A 193 21.44 7.34 -12.69
CA ASN A 193 20.03 7.51 -13.04
C ASN A 193 19.18 6.43 -12.36
N LEU A 194 17.95 6.77 -11.92
CA LEU A 194 17.00 5.77 -11.44
C LEU A 194 16.17 5.24 -12.62
N GLU A 195 16.29 3.95 -12.93
CA GLU A 195 15.72 3.33 -14.14
C GLU A 195 14.83 2.14 -13.79
N GLU A 196 13.74 1.97 -14.54
CA GLU A 196 12.85 0.80 -14.44
C GLU A 196 13.63 -0.48 -14.76
N THR A 197 13.47 -1.52 -13.96
CA THR A 197 14.23 -2.77 -14.10
C THR A 197 13.33 -3.99 -14.22
N HIS A 198 13.71 -4.88 -15.13
CA HIS A 198 12.96 -6.09 -15.44
C HIS A 198 13.27 -7.15 -14.38
N VAL A 199 12.34 -7.33 -13.43
CA VAL A 199 12.51 -8.25 -12.29
C VAL A 199 11.28 -9.10 -12.03
N PHE A 200 10.11 -8.70 -12.52
CA PHE A 200 8.89 -9.49 -12.38
C PHE A 200 8.81 -10.60 -13.47
N PRO A 201 7.96 -11.63 -13.28
CA PRO A 201 7.81 -12.71 -14.25
C PRO A 201 7.52 -12.23 -15.67
N ASN A 202 7.96 -13.02 -16.67
CA ASN A 202 7.90 -12.67 -18.10
C ASN A 202 8.71 -11.40 -18.47
N ASP A 203 9.80 -11.14 -17.73
CA ASP A 203 10.70 -9.99 -17.93
C ASP A 203 9.97 -8.64 -17.81
N GLN A 204 9.10 -8.52 -16.80
CA GLN A 204 8.29 -7.33 -16.58
C GLN A 204 8.94 -6.34 -15.58
N LYS A 205 8.76 -5.05 -15.85
CA LYS A 205 9.12 -3.92 -14.97
C LYS A 205 8.05 -3.56 -13.94
N SER A 206 6.82 -3.95 -14.24
CA SER A 206 5.60 -3.57 -13.52
C SER A 206 4.66 -4.76 -13.41
N MET A 207 3.89 -4.86 -12.33
CA MET A 207 2.73 -5.74 -12.27
C MET A 207 1.51 -4.95 -11.81
N VAL A 208 0.34 -5.31 -12.35
CA VAL A 208 -0.95 -4.66 -12.05
C VAL A 208 -1.93 -5.72 -11.53
N SER A 209 -2.59 -5.37 -10.44
CA SER A 209 -3.74 -6.10 -9.88
C SER A 209 -4.98 -5.24 -10.11
N SER A 210 -5.86 -5.67 -11.01
CA SER A 210 -7.02 -4.89 -11.47
C SER A 210 -8.23 -5.79 -11.65
N TYR A 211 -9.33 -5.45 -10.98
CA TYR A 211 -10.56 -6.23 -10.97
C TYR A 211 -11.77 -5.30 -11.07
N ASN A 212 -12.87 -5.79 -11.65
CA ASN A 212 -14.12 -5.05 -11.67
C ASN A 212 -14.74 -5.14 -10.26
N LEU A 213 -14.92 -3.98 -9.61
CA LEU A 213 -15.31 -3.94 -8.19
C LEU A 213 -16.82 -4.04 -7.98
N ALA A 214 -17.63 -3.91 -9.05
CA ALA A 214 -19.09 -3.94 -8.98
C ALA A 214 -19.67 -5.29 -8.50
N GLU A 215 -18.85 -6.35 -8.43
CA GLU A 215 -19.26 -7.70 -8.01
C GLU A 215 -18.63 -8.16 -6.67
N LEU A 216 -17.79 -7.34 -6.00
CA LEU A 216 -17.01 -7.75 -4.82
C LEU A 216 -17.05 -6.76 -3.65
N SER A 217 -17.56 -7.21 -2.50
CA SER A 217 -17.59 -6.45 -1.24
C SER A 217 -16.23 -6.33 -0.53
N PHE A 218 -15.12 -6.51 -1.25
CA PHE A 218 -13.77 -6.72 -0.68
C PHE A 218 -12.66 -6.04 -1.50
N GLU A 219 -12.87 -4.79 -1.91
CA GLU A 219 -11.93 -4.02 -2.76
C GLU A 219 -10.47 -4.08 -2.27
N SER A 220 -10.25 -3.98 -0.96
CA SER A 220 -8.92 -4.01 -0.31
C SER A 220 -8.24 -5.38 -0.28
N GLN A 221 -8.92 -6.47 -0.64
CA GLN A 221 -8.31 -7.80 -0.76
C GLN A 221 -7.72 -8.04 -2.15
N MET A 222 -7.92 -7.11 -3.09
CA MET A 222 -7.33 -7.12 -4.43
C MET A 222 -5.97 -6.42 -4.51
N ASP A 223 -5.38 -6.06 -3.37
CA ASP A 223 -4.06 -5.45 -3.27
C ASP A 223 -2.92 -6.49 -3.26
N PHE A 224 -1.73 -6.11 -3.73
CA PHE A 224 -0.52 -6.90 -3.57
C PHE A 224 -0.11 -6.92 -2.09
N ASN A 225 -0.11 -8.08 -1.45
CA ASN A 225 0.41 -8.18 -0.08
C ASN A 225 1.93 -8.41 -0.14
N ILE A 226 2.69 -7.35 0.12
CA ILE A 226 4.15 -7.32 -0.03
C ILE A 226 4.79 -7.56 1.35
N GLU A 227 5.53 -8.66 1.46
CA GLU A 227 5.98 -9.24 2.72
C GLU A 227 7.51 -9.17 2.88
N LYS A 228 7.99 -9.27 4.13
CA LYS A 228 9.41 -9.14 4.50
C LYS A 228 9.96 -7.76 4.12
N ASP A 229 11.10 -7.70 3.44
CA ASP A 229 11.70 -6.51 2.80
C ASP A 229 11.19 -6.26 1.36
N GLY A 230 10.10 -6.95 0.98
CA GLY A 230 9.60 -7.06 -0.38
C GLY A 230 10.03 -8.34 -1.10
N SER A 231 10.95 -9.15 -0.54
CA SER A 231 11.44 -10.40 -1.16
C SER A 231 10.37 -11.48 -1.36
N LEU A 232 9.18 -11.33 -0.75
CA LEU A 232 7.98 -12.10 -1.04
C LEU A 232 6.85 -11.15 -1.45
N ILE A 233 6.23 -11.40 -2.61
CA ILE A 233 4.98 -10.74 -3.01
C ILE A 233 3.89 -11.80 -3.12
N LEU A 234 2.74 -11.53 -2.50
CA LEU A 234 1.55 -12.34 -2.59
C LEU A 234 0.55 -11.65 -3.54
N ILE A 235 0.45 -12.14 -4.78
CA ILE A 235 -0.46 -11.61 -5.80
C ILE A 235 -1.87 -12.15 -5.54
N PRO A 236 -2.90 -11.30 -5.40
CA PRO A 236 -4.27 -11.77 -5.26
C PRO A 236 -4.81 -12.36 -6.57
N GLU A 237 -5.66 -13.39 -6.50
CA GLU A 237 -6.54 -13.81 -7.61
C GLU A 237 -7.94 -14.16 -7.09
N ILE A 238 -8.93 -14.23 -7.99
CA ILE A 238 -10.32 -14.60 -7.66
C ILE A 238 -10.62 -16.03 -8.13
N TRP A 239 -11.15 -16.87 -7.25
CA TRP A 239 -11.53 -18.27 -7.46
C TRP A 239 -13.04 -18.46 -7.24
N GLY A 240 -13.86 -17.94 -8.16
CA GLY A 240 -15.31 -17.88 -7.95
C GLY A 240 -15.64 -16.89 -6.84
N SER A 241 -16.22 -17.36 -5.73
CA SER A 241 -16.65 -16.51 -4.60
C SER A 241 -15.55 -16.15 -3.60
N THR A 242 -14.26 -16.23 -3.98
CA THR A 242 -13.17 -16.29 -2.98
C THR A 242 -11.85 -15.71 -3.49
N VAL A 243 -11.14 -15.00 -2.60
CA VAL A 243 -9.81 -14.43 -2.84
C VAL A 243 -8.71 -15.42 -2.48
N VAL A 244 -7.61 -15.38 -3.22
CA VAL A 244 -6.47 -16.29 -3.13
C VAL A 244 -5.17 -15.52 -3.25
N TYR A 245 -4.05 -16.09 -2.81
CA TYR A 245 -2.73 -15.45 -2.98
C TYR A 245 -1.73 -16.38 -3.65
N ARG A 246 -1.10 -15.91 -4.73
CA ARG A 246 0.00 -16.57 -5.45
C ARG A 246 1.34 -15.96 -5.01
N PRO A 247 2.27 -16.75 -4.44
CA PRO A 247 3.58 -16.24 -4.06
C PRO A 247 4.50 -16.03 -5.28
N LEU A 248 5.19 -14.90 -5.27
CA LEU A 248 6.44 -14.68 -5.99
C LEU A 248 7.57 -14.46 -4.99
N THR A 249 8.70 -15.14 -5.17
CA THR A 249 9.89 -15.01 -4.31
C THR A 249 11.06 -14.44 -5.10
N PHE A 250 11.77 -13.48 -4.52
CA PHE A 250 12.93 -12.86 -5.15
C PHE A 250 14.19 -13.75 -5.01
N ASP A 251 14.76 -14.19 -6.14
CA ASP A 251 15.92 -15.11 -6.20
C ASP A 251 17.29 -14.41 -6.05
N GLY A 252 17.31 -13.17 -5.55
CA GLY A 252 18.50 -12.30 -5.52
C GLY A 252 18.71 -11.48 -6.80
N LYS A 253 18.01 -11.82 -7.89
CA LYS A 253 18.08 -11.14 -9.20
C LYS A 253 16.71 -10.77 -9.78
N LYS A 254 15.69 -11.62 -9.61
CA LYS A 254 14.32 -11.48 -10.14
C LYS A 254 13.32 -12.21 -9.24
N TYR A 255 12.04 -11.87 -9.37
CA TYR A 255 10.96 -12.66 -8.83
C TYR A 255 10.73 -13.90 -9.68
N LEU A 256 10.85 -15.06 -9.04
CA LEU A 256 10.36 -16.32 -9.57
C LEU A 256 8.92 -16.50 -9.11
N GLN A 257 8.04 -16.89 -10.04
CA GLN A 257 6.80 -17.55 -9.65
C GLN A 257 7.18 -18.93 -9.09
N GLN A 258 6.77 -19.18 -7.86
CA GLN A 258 6.90 -20.48 -7.23
C GLN A 258 5.95 -21.48 -7.93
N TYR A 259 6.51 -22.59 -8.41
CA TYR A 259 5.83 -23.69 -9.09
C TYR A 259 6.25 -25.01 -8.44
N THR A 260 5.29 -25.87 -8.06
CA THR A 260 5.65 -27.16 -7.45
C THR A 260 6.40 -28.02 -8.44
N ARG A 261 7.63 -28.40 -8.07
CA ARG A 261 8.30 -29.54 -8.67
C ARG A 261 8.95 -30.37 -7.56
N GLY A 262 8.12 -31.15 -6.88
CA GLY A 262 8.57 -32.08 -5.86
C GLY A 262 9.39 -33.21 -6.47
N GLU A 263 10.70 -33.14 -6.28
CA GLU A 263 11.63 -34.26 -6.30
C GLU A 263 12.54 -34.11 -5.05
N THR A 264 12.96 -35.24 -4.47
CA THR A 264 13.59 -35.32 -3.14
C THR A 264 14.70 -34.29 -2.94
N ASN A 265 14.59 -33.49 -1.87
CA ASN A 265 15.45 -32.34 -1.52
C ASN A 265 15.29 -31.09 -2.41
N SER A 266 14.08 -30.54 -2.57
CA SER A 266 13.88 -29.19 -3.13
C SER A 266 12.53 -28.52 -2.77
N ASP A 267 12.38 -27.25 -3.15
CA ASP A 267 11.29 -26.31 -2.80
C ASP A 267 9.86 -26.89 -2.82
N TYR A 268 9.18 -26.83 -1.68
CA TYR A 268 7.77 -27.22 -1.57
C TYR A 268 6.84 -26.09 -2.02
N ASN A 269 5.90 -26.37 -2.93
CA ASN A 269 4.90 -25.40 -3.40
C ASN A 269 3.52 -26.09 -3.48
N LEU A 270 2.44 -25.32 -3.37
CA LEU A 270 1.07 -25.85 -3.18
C LEU A 270 0.31 -26.08 -4.51
N GLN A 271 -0.54 -27.11 -4.55
CA GLN A 271 -1.43 -27.47 -5.67
C GLN A 271 -2.92 -27.36 -5.30
N GLU A 272 -3.79 -27.77 -6.22
CA GLU A 272 -5.26 -27.70 -6.07
C GLU A 272 -5.87 -28.98 -5.47
N LYS A 273 -5.27 -30.15 -5.78
CA LYS A 273 -5.63 -31.47 -5.23
C LYS A 273 -5.36 -31.58 -3.72
N ASP A 274 -4.51 -30.68 -3.25
CA ASP A 274 -3.94 -30.64 -1.92
C ASP A 274 -5.06 -30.27 -0.92
N PHE A 275 -5.80 -29.19 -1.18
CA PHE A 275 -6.92 -28.74 -0.35
C PHE A 275 -8.18 -29.65 -0.47
N ASP A 276 -8.16 -30.79 0.22
CA ASP A 276 -9.28 -31.74 0.27
C ASP A 276 -10.41 -31.26 1.21
N ILE A 277 -11.58 -31.02 0.63
CA ILE A 277 -12.82 -30.60 1.31
C ILE A 277 -13.43 -31.75 2.14
N SER A 278 -13.01 -33.01 1.93
CA SER A 278 -13.41 -34.17 2.72
C SER A 278 -12.49 -34.49 3.92
N ASN A 279 -11.42 -33.72 4.12
CA ASN A 279 -10.53 -33.83 5.27
C ASN A 279 -11.27 -33.52 6.59
N PRO A 280 -11.35 -34.45 7.56
CA PRO A 280 -12.09 -34.25 8.82
C PRO A 280 -11.47 -33.22 9.78
N PHE A 281 -10.33 -32.63 9.43
CA PHE A 281 -9.58 -31.71 10.30
C PHE A 281 -9.53 -30.25 9.79
N ASN A 282 -9.96 -29.96 8.55
CA ASN A 282 -9.89 -28.61 7.92
C ASN A 282 -8.47 -28.01 7.83
N PHE A 283 -7.45 -28.83 7.51
CA PHE A 283 -6.07 -28.33 7.38
C PHE A 283 -5.80 -27.71 6.00
N LEU A 284 -4.94 -26.68 5.97
CA LEU A 284 -4.17 -26.27 4.79
C LEU A 284 -3.31 -27.47 4.37
N ASP A 285 -3.29 -27.85 3.10
CA ASP A 285 -2.47 -28.99 2.66
C ASP A 285 -1.06 -28.54 2.23
N GLY A 286 -0.14 -29.50 2.13
CA GLY A 286 1.28 -29.26 2.31
C GLY A 286 1.66 -28.88 3.75
N SER A 287 0.70 -28.91 4.69
CA SER A 287 0.98 -29.01 6.13
C SER A 287 1.38 -30.43 6.48
N GLU A 288 2.10 -30.56 7.59
CA GLU A 288 2.15 -31.81 8.33
C GLU A 288 0.76 -32.14 8.90
N PHE A 289 0.41 -33.42 8.88
CA PHE A 289 -0.77 -33.92 9.57
C PHE A 289 -0.40 -34.35 10.99
N PRO A 290 -1.23 -34.06 11.99
CA PRO A 290 -1.07 -34.64 13.32
C PRO A 290 -1.31 -36.15 13.23
N LEU A 291 -0.37 -36.94 13.75
CA LEU A 291 -0.46 -38.40 13.89
C LEU A 291 -1.69 -38.79 14.72
N PHE A 292 -2.01 -37.97 15.73
CA PHE A 292 -3.16 -38.16 16.60
C PHE A 292 -3.88 -36.83 16.80
N LYS A 293 -5.21 -36.87 16.71
CA LYS A 293 -6.10 -35.85 17.28
C LYS A 293 -6.91 -36.47 18.41
N ASN A 294 -6.74 -35.97 19.63
CA ASN A 294 -7.57 -36.33 20.78
C ASN A 294 -8.45 -35.13 21.19
N ILE A 295 -9.52 -35.37 21.94
CA ILE A 295 -10.36 -34.33 22.54
C ILE A 295 -10.65 -34.71 23.98
N GLU A 296 -10.00 -34.03 24.92
CA GLU A 296 -10.11 -34.26 26.36
C GLU A 296 -10.59 -32.98 27.04
N ASP A 297 -11.67 -33.08 27.82
CA ASP A 297 -12.32 -31.97 28.55
C ASP A 297 -12.52 -30.65 27.75
N GLY A 298 -12.82 -30.79 26.45
CA GLY A 298 -13.05 -29.67 25.53
C GLY A 298 -11.78 -29.08 24.88
N THR A 299 -10.60 -29.60 25.23
CA THR A 299 -9.32 -29.28 24.61
C THR A 299 -9.05 -30.22 23.44
N ALA A 300 -8.75 -29.68 22.26
CA ALA A 300 -8.33 -30.48 21.12
C ALA A 300 -6.79 -30.59 21.11
N ILE A 301 -6.28 -31.82 21.25
CA ILE A 301 -4.85 -32.13 21.32
C ILE A 301 -4.41 -32.69 19.97
N TYR A 302 -3.30 -32.18 19.42
CA TYR A 302 -2.77 -32.53 18.10
C TYR A 302 -1.27 -32.84 18.20
N THR A 303 -0.87 -34.11 18.01
CA THR A 303 0.53 -34.55 18.13
C THR A 303 1.12 -34.86 16.75
N PHE A 304 2.32 -34.34 16.45
CA PHE A 304 2.96 -34.39 15.13
C PHE A 304 4.14 -35.37 15.07
N THR A 305 4.68 -35.57 13.86
CA THR A 305 5.78 -36.53 13.56
C THR A 305 7.11 -36.20 14.23
N ASP A 306 7.33 -34.93 14.57
CA ASP A 306 8.50 -34.41 15.29
C ASP A 306 8.33 -34.40 16.82
N GLN A 307 7.27 -35.06 17.33
CA GLN A 307 6.83 -35.01 18.72
C GLN A 307 6.36 -33.63 19.21
N LEU A 308 6.14 -32.66 18.31
CA LEU A 308 5.43 -31.44 18.68
C LEU A 308 3.99 -31.78 19.06
N GLU A 309 3.51 -31.26 20.20
CA GLU A 309 2.10 -31.31 20.59
C GLU A 309 1.51 -29.90 20.65
N ILE A 310 0.34 -29.74 20.05
CA ILE A 310 -0.42 -28.50 20.06
C ILE A 310 -1.77 -28.78 20.75
N GLN A 311 -2.01 -28.13 21.88
CA GLN A 311 -3.28 -28.18 22.60
C GLN A 311 -4.06 -26.89 22.34
N VAL A 312 -5.32 -27.03 21.89
CA VAL A 312 -6.23 -25.91 21.61
C VAL A 312 -7.43 -26.01 22.55
N ALA A 313 -7.35 -25.28 23.67
CA ALA A 313 -8.38 -25.25 24.71
C ALA A 313 -9.30 -24.02 24.51
N ARG A 314 -10.61 -24.25 24.48
CA ARG A 314 -11.61 -23.18 24.32
C ARG A 314 -12.25 -22.82 25.65
N ASN A 315 -12.19 -21.55 26.02
CA ASN A 315 -12.89 -21.02 27.18
C ASN A 315 -14.18 -20.33 26.72
N TYR A 316 -15.32 -20.97 26.99
CA TYR A 316 -16.66 -20.50 26.63
C TYR A 316 -17.21 -19.40 27.53
N GLU A 317 -16.60 -19.14 28.70
CA GLU A 317 -17.05 -18.09 29.63
C GLU A 317 -16.55 -16.69 29.24
N ASN A 318 -15.45 -16.63 28.47
CA ASN A 318 -14.80 -15.38 28.05
C ASN A 318 -14.44 -15.35 26.56
N GLU A 319 -15.09 -16.21 25.76
CA GLU A 319 -14.97 -16.33 24.31
C GLU A 319 -13.52 -16.30 23.79
N SER A 320 -12.62 -16.99 24.48
CA SER A 320 -11.19 -16.99 24.15
C SER A 320 -10.61 -18.38 24.01
N THR A 321 -9.48 -18.48 23.32
CA THR A 321 -8.80 -19.75 23.05
C THR A 321 -7.37 -19.69 23.56
N GLN A 322 -7.04 -20.66 24.40
CA GLN A 322 -5.68 -20.90 24.85
C GLN A 322 -5.03 -21.93 23.93
N ILE A 323 -3.82 -21.64 23.48
CA ILE A 323 -3.04 -22.49 22.58
C ILE A 323 -1.72 -22.76 23.24
N SER A 324 -1.52 -23.99 23.68
CA SER A 324 -0.26 -24.46 24.26
C SER A 324 0.49 -25.30 23.23
N VAL A 325 1.79 -25.04 23.11
CA VAL A 325 2.70 -25.63 22.11
C VAL A 325 3.88 -26.23 22.87
N TYR A 326 3.93 -27.56 22.88
CA TYR A 326 4.94 -28.35 23.55
C TYR A 326 5.84 -28.98 22.49
N SER A 327 7.15 -28.85 22.65
CA SER A 327 8.16 -29.59 21.87
C SER A 327 9.06 -30.37 22.83
N PRO A 328 9.94 -31.26 22.34
CA PRO A 328 10.91 -31.94 23.19
C PRO A 328 11.84 -31.00 23.99
N ASP A 329 12.01 -29.75 23.53
CA ASP A 329 12.95 -28.78 24.10
C ASP A 329 12.27 -27.57 24.79
N HIS A 330 10.98 -27.29 24.55
CA HIS A 330 10.27 -26.15 25.16
C HIS A 330 8.76 -26.36 25.40
N GLU A 331 8.19 -25.61 26.34
CA GLU A 331 6.75 -25.39 26.50
C GLU A 331 6.45 -23.89 26.36
N ASN A 332 5.45 -23.53 25.55
CA ASN A 332 4.97 -22.15 25.45
C ASN A 332 3.43 -22.12 25.32
N THR A 333 2.80 -21.07 25.83
CA THR A 333 1.33 -20.90 25.80
C THR A 333 0.98 -19.49 25.32
N VAL A 334 0.20 -19.42 24.24
CA VAL A 334 -0.37 -18.19 23.68
C VAL A 334 -1.87 -18.15 23.98
N LYS A 335 -2.35 -17.02 24.52
CA LYS A 335 -3.79 -16.74 24.61
C LYS A 335 -4.22 -15.89 23.41
N ILE A 336 -5.34 -16.26 22.79
CA ILE A 336 -5.97 -15.57 21.67
C ILE A 336 -7.40 -15.19 22.07
N GLU A 337 -7.79 -13.96 21.76
CA GLU A 337 -9.16 -13.48 21.88
C GLU A 337 -10.00 -14.03 20.71
N GLY A 338 -11.19 -14.57 20.99
CA GLY A 338 -12.00 -15.31 20.03
C GLY A 338 -11.78 -16.84 20.04
N TYR A 339 -12.61 -17.53 19.27
CA TYR A 339 -12.58 -18.97 19.03
C TYR A 339 -11.56 -19.32 17.94
N GLY A 340 -10.40 -19.81 18.36
CA GLY A 340 -9.35 -20.37 17.52
C GLY A 340 -9.62 -21.82 17.11
N SER A 341 -9.06 -22.20 15.97
CA SER A 341 -8.95 -23.58 15.48
C SER A 341 -7.62 -23.76 14.73
N LEU A 342 -6.86 -24.80 15.05
CA LEU A 342 -5.68 -25.20 14.29
C LEU A 342 -6.08 -25.58 12.85
N ILE A 343 -5.38 -25.03 11.87
CA ILE A 343 -5.57 -25.30 10.43
C ILE A 343 -4.26 -25.69 9.72
N GLY A 344 -3.14 -25.84 10.43
CA GLY A 344 -1.90 -26.33 9.82
C GLY A 344 -0.68 -26.21 10.73
N LYS A 345 0.26 -27.14 10.55
CA LYS A 345 1.67 -27.00 10.92
C LYS A 345 2.47 -27.17 9.63
N LYS A 346 3.43 -26.30 9.37
CA LYS A 346 4.36 -26.48 8.25
C LYS A 346 5.71 -25.85 8.59
N ASP A 347 6.76 -26.66 8.52
CA ASP A 347 8.12 -26.25 8.85
C ASP A 347 8.13 -25.66 10.28
N GLU A 348 8.74 -24.50 10.53
CA GLU A 348 8.70 -23.82 11.84
C GLU A 348 7.38 -23.06 12.14
N PHE A 349 6.35 -23.14 11.29
CA PHE A 349 5.13 -22.34 11.41
C PHE A 349 3.88 -23.12 11.77
N ILE A 350 3.05 -22.54 12.63
CA ILE A 350 1.73 -23.06 13.00
C ILE A 350 0.66 -22.03 12.62
N PHE A 351 -0.42 -22.50 12.01
CA PHE A 351 -1.49 -21.69 11.44
C PHE A 351 -2.82 -21.95 12.15
N PHE A 352 -3.45 -20.90 12.66
CA PHE A 352 -4.77 -20.96 13.29
C PHE A 352 -5.76 -20.02 12.60
N SER A 353 -7.00 -20.46 12.47
CA SER A 353 -8.13 -19.60 12.11
C SER A 353 -8.85 -19.15 13.37
N GLY A 354 -9.11 -17.85 13.49
CA GLY A 354 -9.99 -17.28 14.51
C GLY A 354 -11.41 -17.05 13.99
N SER A 355 -12.35 -16.95 14.93
CA SER A 355 -13.76 -16.61 14.72
C SER A 355 -14.33 -16.04 16.04
N GLY A 356 -15.38 -15.22 16.02
CA GLY A 356 -16.02 -14.70 17.26
C GLY A 356 -16.31 -13.21 17.30
N VAL A 357 -15.86 -12.42 16.32
CA VAL A 357 -16.32 -11.03 16.11
C VAL A 357 -17.03 -10.99 14.74
N PRO A 358 -18.18 -10.31 14.57
CA PRO A 358 -19.13 -10.65 13.50
C PRO A 358 -18.69 -10.49 12.04
N GLU A 359 -17.53 -9.86 11.76
CA GLU A 359 -17.20 -9.38 10.41
C GLU A 359 -15.87 -9.91 9.83
N ALA A 360 -15.06 -10.69 10.55
CA ALA A 360 -13.81 -11.24 10.01
C ALA A 360 -13.28 -12.51 10.70
N TRP A 361 -12.52 -13.31 9.94
CA TRP A 361 -11.81 -14.51 10.42
C TRP A 361 -10.30 -14.21 10.42
N PRO A 362 -9.64 -13.92 11.55
CA PRO A 362 -8.20 -13.68 11.54
C PRO A 362 -7.42 -14.97 11.28
N LEU A 363 -6.50 -14.93 10.31
CA LEU A 363 -5.40 -15.89 10.21
C LEU A 363 -4.32 -15.48 11.21
N LEU A 364 -3.94 -16.43 12.06
CA LEU A 364 -2.95 -16.29 13.11
C LEU A 364 -1.77 -17.22 12.76
N ILE A 365 -0.56 -16.67 12.74
CA ILE A 365 0.66 -17.45 12.49
C ILE A 365 1.55 -17.38 13.73
N TYR A 366 1.91 -18.54 14.26
CA TYR A 366 2.89 -18.72 15.32
C TYR A 366 4.17 -19.30 14.73
N ASP A 367 5.32 -18.81 15.20
CA ASP A 367 6.65 -19.13 14.72
C ASP A 367 7.41 -19.85 15.84
N LEU A 368 7.61 -21.16 15.68
CA LEU A 368 8.32 -22.02 16.62
C LEU A 368 9.75 -21.53 16.87
N SER A 369 10.45 -21.13 15.81
CA SER A 369 11.85 -20.67 15.90
C SER A 369 12.03 -19.35 16.68
N LYS A 370 10.94 -18.61 16.93
CA LYS A 370 10.92 -17.33 17.63
C LYS A 370 9.95 -17.32 18.83
N GLU A 371 9.38 -18.47 19.16
CA GLU A 371 8.48 -18.71 20.28
C GLU A 371 7.33 -17.69 20.42
N LYS A 372 6.77 -17.22 19.28
CA LYS A 372 5.78 -16.12 19.30
C LYS A 372 4.82 -16.11 18.13
N LEU A 373 3.68 -15.44 18.33
CA LEU A 373 2.81 -14.99 17.25
C LEU A 373 3.55 -13.96 16.38
N VAL A 374 3.60 -14.20 15.07
CA VAL A 374 4.25 -13.32 14.08
C VAL A 374 3.26 -12.63 13.14
N LEU A 375 2.02 -13.14 13.02
CA LEU A 375 0.95 -12.50 12.24
C LEU A 375 -0.40 -12.65 12.94
N SER A 376 -1.20 -11.58 12.89
CA SER A 376 -2.65 -11.63 12.97
C SER A 376 -3.22 -10.76 11.85
N LYS A 377 -3.99 -11.35 10.92
CA LYS A 377 -4.59 -10.62 9.80
C LYS A 377 -6.01 -11.11 9.54
N TYR A 378 -6.97 -10.20 9.63
CA TYR A 378 -8.37 -10.42 9.31
C TYR A 378 -8.55 -10.83 7.83
N MET A 379 -9.13 -11.99 7.57
CA MET A 379 -9.40 -12.51 6.22
C MET A 379 -10.88 -12.84 6.05
N ALA A 380 -11.41 -12.63 4.84
CA ALA A 380 -12.66 -13.24 4.41
C ALA A 380 -12.36 -14.56 3.68
N LYS A 381 -12.37 -15.67 4.44
CA LYS A 381 -12.52 -17.06 3.96
C LYS A 381 -11.82 -17.40 2.62
N ALA A 382 -10.48 -17.38 2.59
CA ALA A 382 -9.66 -17.63 1.39
C ALA A 382 -9.61 -19.12 0.95
N MET A 383 -9.41 -19.38 -0.35
CA MET A 383 -9.30 -20.72 -0.97
C MET A 383 -8.48 -20.69 -2.27
N ILE A 384 -7.19 -21.06 -2.23
CA ILE A 384 -6.31 -21.00 -3.42
C ILE A 384 -6.59 -22.17 -4.39
N LYS A 385 -7.07 -21.79 -5.61
CA LYS A 385 -8.24 -22.78 -8.05
C LYS A 385 -7.81 -22.37 -9.56
N LYS A 386 -6.96 -23.15 -10.25
CA LYS A 386 -6.29 -22.64 -11.49
C LYS A 386 -7.20 -22.69 -12.72
N LYS A 387 -7.01 -21.73 -13.64
CA LYS A 387 -7.81 -21.56 -14.87
C LYS A 387 -7.84 -22.85 -15.71
N LYS A 388 -9.04 -23.39 -15.98
CA LYS A 388 -9.23 -24.51 -16.92
C LYS A 388 -8.81 -24.10 -18.34
N TYR A 389 -8.05 -24.96 -19.00
CA TYR A 389 -7.93 -24.96 -20.46
C TYR A 389 -9.10 -25.73 -21.06
N THR A 390 -9.85 -25.10 -21.96
CA THR A 390 -10.74 -25.82 -22.87
C THR A 390 -9.93 -26.21 -24.09
N LEU A 391 -9.64 -27.50 -24.24
CA LEU A 391 -9.08 -28.02 -25.49
C LEU A 391 -10.12 -27.89 -26.63
N ARG A 392 -9.60 -27.70 -27.84
CA ARG A 392 -10.28 -27.93 -29.12
C ARG A 392 -9.53 -29.03 -29.86
#